data_AF-A0A140D925-F1
#
_entry.id   AF-A0A140D925-F1
#
_cell.length_a   1.000
_cell.length_b   1.000
_cell.length_c   1.000
_cell.angle_alpha   90.00
_cell.angle_beta   90.00
_cell.angle_gamma   90.00
#
_symmetry.space_group_name_H-M   'P 1'
#
loop_
_entity.id
_entity.type
_entity.pdbx_description
1 polymer ?
#
loop_
_entity_poly.entity_id
_entity_poly.type
_entity_poly.pdbx_seq_one_letter_code
_entity_poly.pdbx_strand_id
1 'polypeptide(L)'
;MTFANLPKPAALLALAAWLILSAPLSAGAYPLFRTPSIQLPPGTSLSAYVGGLAPAGERTEIKMLDPADGALVPSDAASPILRWEDPAAPAWLISLSVDGRPVCRGIVDESSWAPDPALWARIKEGAGDRPIEVAVEGVAYGLLVSSARTSFAVSPDPAGADIAFLRKRLPFRVAKDNPFDSQMVVGDLAEHGKPRVVMQDLPICFNCHAYSQDGSTYGMDMDYKGDKGGYALMDVGEKVTVRDRDVVSWNDYPPPKPAKYSMGLFTSFSPDGRYAASTVGETSAFIMLDDLYFSQMFYPATGQIAIRDRKTGKVVPLPGADDTAYIQTNPSFTPDGARVAFARATVKPELVADIEAGRLIREDPRQNILDADEKYPMQFDLWSVPFNGGKGGSPEPIKGASANGRSNFFPRYSPDGKWLVFTQCATGLVLQPDSRLVIVPAEGGEPRPLRANTGLMNSWHSWSPNSKWLCFASKGNSPFTEIYLTHIDDNGESSPPLRLFRLSHPELAAMVPEFVPPAAGIKQKYMDLADPDGAVGQSIATDGR
;
A
#
# COMPACT_ATOMS: atom_id res chain seq x y z
N MET A 1 26.37 66.74 -27.56
CA MET A 1 25.90 68.09 -27.19
C MET A 1 24.45 67.94 -26.74
N THR A 2 24.24 67.88 -25.41
CA THR A 2 23.45 68.86 -24.59
C THR A 2 21.94 68.77 -24.86
N PHE A 3 21.13 68.10 -24.02
CA PHE A 3 20.52 68.53 -22.73
C PHE A 3 19.73 69.85 -22.75
N ALA A 4 18.55 69.79 -22.08
CA ALA A 4 17.58 70.83 -21.68
C ALA A 4 16.28 70.82 -22.54
N ASN A 5 15.04 70.65 -22.05
CA ASN A 5 14.43 70.79 -20.71
C ASN A 5 13.13 69.95 -20.55
N LEU A 6 12.82 69.61 -19.29
CA LEU A 6 11.70 68.84 -18.70
C LEU A 6 10.27 69.16 -19.21
N PRO A 7 9.29 68.22 -19.13
CA PRO A 7 8.47 68.08 -17.91
C PRO A 7 8.08 66.62 -17.53
N LYS A 8 7.99 66.38 -16.21
CA LYS A 8 7.10 65.37 -15.61
C LYS A 8 5.89 66.17 -15.04
N PRO A 9 4.68 65.60 -14.99
CA PRO A 9 4.50 64.38 -14.23
C PRO A 9 3.77 63.27 -14.99
N ALA A 10 4.46 62.13 -15.00
CA ALA A 10 3.88 60.80 -14.99
C ALA A 10 3.03 60.60 -13.70
N ALA A 11 1.93 61.33 -13.58
CA ALA A 11 0.99 61.25 -12.44
C ALA A 11 -0.45 60.89 -12.86
N LEU A 12 -0.72 60.64 -14.15
CA LEU A 12 -2.07 60.30 -14.62
C LEU A 12 -2.20 58.92 -15.31
N LEU A 13 -1.09 58.23 -15.56
CA LEU A 13 -1.10 56.83 -16.05
C LEU A 13 -0.67 55.80 -14.99
N ALA A 14 -0.19 56.26 -13.83
CA ALA A 14 0.06 55.39 -12.66
C ALA A 14 -1.18 55.21 -11.77
N LEU A 15 -2.20 56.07 -11.89
CA LEU A 15 -3.45 55.94 -11.10
C LEU A 15 -4.43 54.90 -11.69
N ALA A 16 -4.36 54.59 -12.99
CA ALA A 16 -5.22 53.57 -13.60
C ALA A 16 -4.68 52.13 -13.47
N ALA A 17 -3.38 51.97 -13.18
CA ALA A 17 -2.74 50.67 -12.95
C ALA A 17 -2.60 50.30 -11.46
N TRP A 18 -2.95 51.22 -10.53
CA TRP A 18 -2.96 50.96 -9.09
C TRP A 18 -4.36 50.86 -8.48
N LEU A 19 -5.41 51.15 -9.26
CA LEU A 19 -6.82 51.05 -8.84
C LEU A 19 -7.55 49.79 -9.34
N ILE A 20 -6.81 48.81 -9.89
CA ILE A 20 -7.31 47.43 -10.12
C ILE A 20 -6.67 46.44 -9.12
N LEU A 21 -5.79 46.92 -8.23
CA LEU A 21 -5.15 46.12 -7.17
C LEU A 21 -5.43 46.74 -5.78
N SER A 22 -6.70 46.94 -5.44
CA SER A 22 -7.16 47.16 -4.05
C SER A 22 -8.67 47.41 -3.99
N ALA A 23 -9.45 46.58 -4.69
CA ALA A 23 -10.79 46.29 -4.19
C ALA A 23 -10.64 45.17 -3.15
N PRO A 24 -10.92 45.40 -1.85
CA PRO A 24 -11.16 44.28 -0.96
C PRO A 24 -12.37 43.54 -1.55
N LEU A 25 -12.19 42.28 -1.93
CA LEU A 25 -13.32 41.38 -2.14
C LEU A 25 -14.15 41.45 -0.86
N SER A 26 -15.29 42.11 -0.95
CA SER A 26 -16.24 42.25 0.14
C SER A 26 -16.58 40.86 0.69
N ALA A 27 -16.54 40.72 2.01
CA ALA A 27 -17.04 39.61 2.83
C ALA A 27 -17.85 38.54 2.07
N GLY A 28 -17.11 37.60 1.50
CA GLY A 28 -17.52 36.28 0.99
C GLY A 28 -16.29 35.38 0.78
N ALA A 29 -15.17 35.70 1.45
CA ALA A 29 -13.81 35.56 0.90
C ALA A 29 -13.24 34.13 0.84
N TYR A 30 -13.76 33.19 1.62
CA TYR A 30 -13.45 31.77 1.57
C TYR A 30 -14.52 31.02 2.40
N PRO A 31 -14.83 29.75 2.10
CA PRO A 31 -15.79 28.97 2.87
C PRO A 31 -15.40 28.86 4.35
N LEU A 32 -16.38 29.14 5.21
CA LEU A 32 -16.34 28.85 6.64
C LEU A 32 -17.18 27.61 6.95
N PHE A 33 -16.69 26.73 7.80
CA PHE A 33 -17.42 25.54 8.24
C PHE A 33 -17.31 25.34 9.76
N ARG A 34 -18.23 24.55 10.33
CA ARG A 34 -18.12 24.07 11.71
C ARG A 34 -18.74 22.69 11.83
N THR A 35 -18.30 21.89 12.79
CA THR A 35 -19.07 20.71 13.17
C THR A 35 -20.42 21.12 13.78
N PRO A 36 -21.51 20.37 13.54
CA PRO A 36 -22.85 20.76 13.99
C PRO A 36 -22.99 20.88 15.52
N SER A 37 -22.19 20.11 16.26
CA SER A 37 -22.16 20.02 17.72
C SER A 37 -21.61 21.28 18.39
N ILE A 38 -20.73 22.04 17.73
CA ILE A 38 -20.14 23.25 18.30
C ILE A 38 -21.18 24.34 18.40
N GLN A 39 -21.57 24.71 19.61
CA GLN A 39 -22.47 25.84 19.85
C GLN A 39 -21.68 27.16 19.93
N LEU A 40 -22.13 28.17 19.17
CA LEU A 40 -21.56 29.50 19.23
C LEU A 40 -22.25 30.33 20.32
N PRO A 41 -21.58 31.34 20.91
CA PRO A 41 -22.22 32.28 21.80
C PRO A 41 -23.47 32.92 21.15
N PRO A 42 -24.56 33.17 21.92
CA PRO A 42 -25.79 33.74 21.38
C PRO A 42 -25.53 35.05 20.62
N GLY A 43 -26.08 35.14 19.40
CA GLY A 43 -25.94 36.32 18.55
C GLY A 43 -24.61 36.43 17.78
N THR A 44 -23.68 35.49 17.96
CA THR A 44 -22.36 35.51 17.28
C THR A 44 -22.39 34.67 16.00
N SER A 45 -22.02 35.27 14.86
CA SER A 45 -21.82 34.53 13.61
C SER A 45 -20.52 33.73 13.64
N LEU A 46 -20.41 32.66 12.86
CA LEU A 46 -19.16 31.88 12.78
C LEU A 46 -17.97 32.74 12.36
N SER A 47 -18.17 33.66 11.41
CA SER A 47 -17.13 34.61 10.99
C SER A 47 -16.68 35.53 12.12
N ALA A 48 -17.62 36.05 12.92
CA ALA A 48 -17.29 36.90 14.06
C ALA A 48 -16.57 36.11 15.16
N TYR A 49 -16.99 34.87 15.41
CA TYR A 49 -16.34 33.98 16.37
C TYR A 49 -14.89 33.68 15.97
N VAL A 50 -14.67 33.18 14.75
CA VAL A 50 -13.32 32.87 14.24
C VAL A 50 -12.42 34.12 14.23
N GLY A 51 -12.97 35.27 13.84
CA GLY A 51 -12.22 36.54 13.83
C GLY A 51 -11.93 37.10 15.23
N GLY A 52 -12.65 36.66 16.25
CA GLY A 52 -12.46 37.08 17.65
C GLY A 52 -11.51 36.19 18.45
N LEU A 53 -11.08 35.03 17.91
CA LEU A 53 -10.12 34.15 18.57
C LEU A 53 -8.76 34.85 18.67
N ALA A 54 -8.20 34.87 19.88
CA ALA A 54 -6.90 35.47 20.15
C ALA A 54 -5.89 34.39 20.60
N PRO A 55 -4.60 34.53 20.27
CA PRO A 55 -3.58 33.62 20.78
C PRO A 55 -3.47 33.73 22.30
N ALA A 56 -3.38 32.59 22.98
CA ALA A 56 -2.91 32.54 24.36
C ALA A 56 -1.43 32.98 24.42
N GLY A 57 -0.98 33.47 25.59
CA GLY A 57 0.40 33.91 25.76
C GLY A 57 1.43 32.80 25.56
N GLU A 58 1.14 31.60 26.06
CA GLU A 58 1.91 30.38 25.80
C GLU A 58 1.02 29.38 25.06
N ARG A 59 1.57 28.73 24.03
CA ARG A 59 0.85 27.73 23.22
C ARG A 59 1.60 26.42 23.20
N THR A 60 0.89 25.32 23.45
CA THR A 60 1.46 23.97 23.35
C THR A 60 1.56 23.54 21.88
N GLU A 61 2.48 22.61 21.60
CA GLU A 61 2.61 22.02 20.26
C GLU A 61 1.56 20.93 20.05
N ILE A 62 0.91 20.94 18.89
CA ILE A 62 0.05 19.85 18.44
C ILE A 62 0.90 18.87 17.62
N LYS A 63 0.68 17.57 17.79
CA LYS A 63 1.34 16.56 16.95
C LYS A 63 0.48 16.24 15.74
N MET A 64 0.91 16.63 14.54
CA MET A 64 0.26 16.22 13.30
C MET A 64 0.50 14.74 13.04
N LEU A 65 -0.56 14.01 12.68
CA LEU A 65 -0.50 12.59 12.32
C LEU A 65 -0.66 12.40 10.82
N ASP A 66 -1.62 13.12 10.21
CA ASP A 66 -1.92 12.97 8.78
C ASP A 66 -2.39 14.31 8.16
N PRO A 67 -2.13 14.50 6.86
CA PRO A 67 -1.14 13.78 6.06
C PRO A 67 0.29 14.08 6.55
N ALA A 68 1.26 13.24 6.18
CA ALA A 68 2.66 13.57 6.39
C ALA A 68 3.01 14.87 5.66
N ASP A 69 3.88 15.69 6.26
CA ASP A 69 4.30 16.96 5.66
C ASP A 69 4.93 16.73 4.28
N GLY A 70 4.46 17.46 3.28
CA GLY A 70 4.88 17.35 1.89
C GLY A 70 4.29 16.15 1.14
N ALA A 71 3.34 15.41 1.70
CA ALA A 71 2.65 14.33 0.98
C ALA A 71 1.90 14.84 -0.25
N LEU A 72 1.76 13.98 -1.26
CA LEU A 72 1.01 14.27 -2.47
C LEU A 72 -0.30 13.47 -2.51
N VAL A 73 -1.39 14.14 -2.90
CA VAL A 73 -2.71 13.54 -3.12
C VAL A 73 -2.96 13.42 -4.63
N PRO A 74 -3.39 12.26 -5.16
CA PRO A 74 -3.73 12.14 -6.58
C PRO A 74 -4.83 13.11 -7.01
N SER A 75 -4.75 13.62 -8.24
CA SER A 75 -5.73 14.58 -8.78
C SER A 75 -7.17 14.02 -8.82
N ASP A 76 -7.30 12.71 -9.00
CA ASP A 76 -8.57 11.96 -9.02
C ASP A 76 -9.02 11.46 -7.63
N ALA A 77 -8.20 11.62 -6.59
CA ALA A 77 -8.55 11.14 -5.26
C ALA A 77 -9.54 12.06 -4.51
N ALA A 78 -10.30 11.42 -3.61
CA ALA A 78 -11.04 12.07 -2.53
C ALA A 78 -10.10 12.81 -1.58
N SER A 79 -10.64 13.75 -0.80
CA SER A 79 -9.86 14.57 0.13
C SER A 79 -9.04 13.72 1.10
N PRO A 80 -7.81 14.10 1.50
CA PRO A 80 -7.16 13.42 2.61
C PRO A 80 -7.94 13.69 3.92
N ILE A 81 -7.74 12.83 4.92
CA ILE A 81 -8.18 13.11 6.29
C ILE A 81 -7.02 13.77 7.02
N LEU A 82 -7.27 14.95 7.58
CA LEU A 82 -6.36 15.63 8.49
C LEU A 82 -6.55 15.02 9.89
N ARG A 83 -5.45 14.66 10.56
CA ARG A 83 -5.48 14.09 11.92
C ARG A 83 -4.36 14.65 12.77
N TRP A 84 -4.64 14.80 14.06
CA TRP A 84 -3.69 15.30 15.03
C TRP A 84 -3.95 14.74 16.43
N GLU A 85 -2.97 14.91 17.32
CA GLU A 85 -3.08 14.66 18.75
C GLU A 85 -2.90 15.97 19.50
N ASP A 86 -3.90 16.34 20.29
CA ASP A 86 -3.85 17.52 21.15
C ASP A 86 -4.67 17.29 22.43
N PRO A 87 -4.02 17.10 23.58
CA PRO A 87 -4.72 16.98 24.86
C PRO A 87 -5.13 18.33 25.46
N ALA A 88 -4.68 19.47 24.90
CA ALA A 88 -4.82 20.78 25.51
C ALA A 88 -6.12 21.50 25.13
N ALA A 89 -6.79 21.10 24.05
CA ALA A 89 -7.98 21.78 23.55
C ALA A 89 -9.17 20.82 23.33
N PRO A 90 -10.42 21.27 23.59
CA PRO A 90 -11.63 20.51 23.26
C PRO A 90 -12.15 20.74 21.83
N ALA A 91 -11.58 21.71 21.11
CA ALA A 91 -11.96 22.05 19.74
C ALA A 91 -10.75 22.65 19.00
N TRP A 92 -10.80 22.71 17.68
CA TRP A 92 -9.69 23.17 16.84
C TRP A 92 -10.17 24.04 15.69
N LEU A 93 -9.50 25.17 15.50
CA LEU A 93 -9.57 25.96 14.28
C LEU A 93 -8.64 25.32 13.24
N ILE A 94 -9.22 24.90 12.12
CA ILE A 94 -8.51 24.40 10.95
C ILE A 94 -8.47 25.50 9.91
N SER A 95 -7.29 25.81 9.40
CA SER A 95 -7.09 26.75 8.31
C SER A 95 -6.28 26.12 7.20
N LEU A 96 -6.82 26.11 5.99
CA LEU A 96 -6.08 25.77 4.77
C LEU A 96 -5.78 27.04 4.01
N SER A 97 -4.56 27.18 3.50
CA SER A 97 -4.13 28.33 2.70
C SER A 97 -3.18 27.94 1.58
N VAL A 98 -3.17 28.73 0.52
CA VAL A 98 -2.26 28.60 -0.62
C VAL A 98 -1.63 29.96 -0.86
N ASP A 99 -0.30 30.02 -0.96
CA ASP A 99 0.46 31.27 -1.09
C ASP A 99 0.08 32.34 -0.03
N GLY A 100 -0.16 31.89 1.20
CA GLY A 100 -0.59 32.75 2.33
C GLY A 100 -2.04 33.24 2.26
N ARG A 101 -2.81 32.84 1.25
CA ARG A 101 -4.24 33.19 1.11
C ARG A 101 -5.12 32.06 1.65
N PRO A 102 -6.04 32.32 2.60
CA PRO A 102 -6.94 31.29 3.10
C PRO A 102 -7.85 30.74 1.99
N VAL A 103 -7.94 29.42 1.91
CA VAL A 103 -8.84 28.68 1.02
C VAL A 103 -10.08 28.19 1.76
N CYS A 104 -9.92 27.76 3.02
CA CYS A 104 -11.05 27.50 3.91
C CYS A 104 -10.63 27.64 5.37
N ARG A 105 -11.60 27.93 6.24
CA ARG A 105 -11.41 27.84 7.68
C ARG A 105 -12.62 27.22 8.36
N GLY A 106 -12.41 26.51 9.45
CA GLY A 106 -13.54 26.01 10.23
C GLY A 106 -13.14 25.48 11.58
N ILE A 107 -14.15 25.26 12.42
CA ILE A 107 -13.94 24.78 13.78
C ILE A 107 -14.52 23.38 13.90
N VAL A 108 -13.73 22.47 14.47
CA VAL A 108 -14.09 21.08 14.68
C VAL A 108 -13.85 20.69 16.14
N ASP A 109 -14.57 19.71 16.64
CA ASP A 109 -14.52 19.19 18.01
C ASP A 109 -14.05 17.73 18.08
N GLU A 110 -13.56 17.22 16.96
CA GLU A 110 -12.83 15.95 16.87
C GLU A 110 -11.41 16.24 16.37
N SER A 111 -10.44 15.42 16.80
CA SER A 111 -9.04 15.53 16.39
C SER A 111 -8.77 14.97 14.97
N SER A 112 -9.81 14.96 14.14
CA SER A 112 -9.76 14.59 12.74
C SER A 112 -10.79 15.36 11.93
N TRP A 113 -10.45 15.69 10.68
CA TRP A 113 -11.38 16.34 9.76
C TRP A 113 -11.01 16.07 8.31
N ALA A 114 -12.01 15.97 7.44
CA ALA A 114 -11.81 15.96 6.00
C ALA A 114 -12.77 16.93 5.31
N PRO A 115 -12.31 17.66 4.28
CA PRO A 115 -13.19 18.40 3.39
C PRO A 115 -14.25 17.48 2.78
N ASP A 116 -15.51 17.93 2.76
CA ASP A 116 -16.56 17.28 1.97
C ASP A 116 -16.25 17.38 0.46
N PRO A 117 -16.93 16.62 -0.42
CA PRO A 117 -16.63 16.61 -1.85
C PRO A 117 -16.69 17.98 -2.51
N ALA A 118 -17.65 18.85 -2.11
CA ALA A 118 -17.82 20.16 -2.71
C ALA A 118 -16.71 21.13 -2.29
N LEU A 119 -16.34 21.11 -1.01
CA LEU A 119 -15.22 21.87 -0.49
C LEU A 119 -13.88 21.37 -1.06
N TRP A 120 -13.72 20.05 -1.18
CA TRP A 120 -12.52 19.46 -1.75
C TRP A 120 -12.30 19.89 -3.20
N ALA A 121 -13.35 19.85 -4.03
CA ALA A 121 -13.28 20.33 -5.41
C ALA A 121 -12.81 21.79 -5.50
N ARG A 122 -13.34 22.67 -4.63
CA ARG A 122 -12.91 24.08 -4.54
C ARG A 122 -11.47 24.23 -4.07
N ILE A 123 -11.03 23.42 -3.11
CA ILE A 123 -9.64 23.42 -2.64
C ILE A 123 -8.72 23.03 -3.80
N LYS A 124 -9.04 21.96 -4.54
CA LYS A 124 -8.25 21.51 -5.71
C LYS A 124 -8.17 22.60 -6.77
N GLU A 125 -9.29 23.23 -7.12
CA GLU A 125 -9.34 24.34 -8.08
C GLU A 125 -8.50 25.54 -7.62
N GLY A 126 -8.62 25.92 -6.34
CA GLY A 126 -7.91 27.06 -5.78
C GLY A 126 -6.40 26.83 -5.58
N ALA A 127 -5.98 25.58 -5.36
CA ALA A 127 -4.59 25.21 -5.14
C ALA A 127 -3.86 24.92 -6.45
N GLY A 128 -4.46 24.15 -7.36
CA GLY A 128 -3.71 23.52 -8.46
C GLY A 128 -2.69 22.52 -7.91
N ASP A 129 -1.44 22.64 -8.36
CA ASP A 129 -0.29 21.84 -7.92
C ASP A 129 0.51 22.48 -6.76
N ARG A 130 0.10 23.68 -6.32
CA ARG A 130 0.79 24.41 -5.25
C ARG A 130 0.54 23.76 -3.88
N PRO A 131 1.51 23.86 -2.95
CA PRO A 131 1.32 23.42 -1.58
C PRO A 131 0.12 24.09 -0.90
N ILE A 132 -0.65 23.25 -0.22
CA ILE A 132 -1.73 23.63 0.68
C ILE A 132 -1.17 23.59 2.09
N GLU A 133 -0.97 24.77 2.66
CA GLU A 133 -0.56 24.95 4.05
C GLU A 133 -1.75 24.70 4.96
N VAL A 134 -1.58 23.80 5.92
CA VAL A 134 -2.56 23.45 6.96
C VAL A 134 -2.06 24.03 8.28
N ALA A 135 -2.91 24.81 8.95
CA ALA A 135 -2.73 25.17 10.34
C ALA A 135 -3.87 24.60 11.19
N VAL A 136 -3.50 23.93 12.28
CA VAL A 136 -4.41 23.46 13.32
C VAL A 136 -4.11 24.24 14.58
N GLU A 137 -5.11 24.91 15.14
CA GLU A 137 -4.95 25.71 16.37
C GLU A 137 -6.03 25.30 17.37
N GLY A 138 -5.63 24.81 18.55
CA GLY A 138 -6.57 24.37 19.57
C GLY A 138 -7.28 25.55 20.22
N VAL A 139 -8.59 25.45 20.36
CA VAL A 139 -9.49 26.49 20.85
C VAL A 139 -10.02 26.10 22.23
N ALA A 140 -9.68 26.87 23.26
CA ALA A 140 -10.22 26.73 24.61
C ALA A 140 -10.61 28.09 25.19
N TYR A 141 -11.83 28.22 25.69
CA TYR A 141 -12.35 29.46 26.29
C TYR A 141 -12.18 30.71 25.41
N GLY A 142 -12.27 30.55 24.08
CA GLY A 142 -12.11 31.65 23.11
C GLY A 142 -10.65 32.04 22.80
N LEU A 143 -9.68 31.28 23.31
CA LEU A 143 -8.25 31.47 23.06
C LEU A 143 -7.68 30.33 22.21
N LEU A 144 -6.65 30.65 21.43
CA LEU A 144 -5.83 29.66 20.71
C LEU A 144 -4.71 29.19 21.65
N VAL A 145 -4.85 28.00 22.21
CA VAL A 145 -4.00 27.47 23.29
C VAL A 145 -2.93 26.49 22.82
N SER A 146 -3.04 25.98 21.60
CA SER A 146 -2.11 25.05 21.00
C SER A 146 -2.02 25.28 19.49
N SER A 147 -0.94 24.83 18.84
CA SER A 147 -0.82 24.97 17.38
C SER A 147 0.08 23.93 16.73
N ALA A 148 -0.22 23.60 15.47
CA ALA A 148 0.67 22.93 14.54
C ALA A 148 0.50 23.42 13.10
N ARG A 149 1.48 23.10 12.27
CA ARG A 149 1.44 23.29 10.82
C ARG A 149 1.94 22.05 10.10
N THR A 150 1.38 21.80 8.93
CA THR A 150 1.85 20.82 7.95
C THR A 150 1.47 21.30 6.56
N SER A 151 2.00 20.67 5.52
CA SER A 151 1.66 20.96 4.14
C SER A 151 1.40 19.67 3.36
N PHE A 152 0.57 19.75 2.33
CA PHE A 152 0.43 18.71 1.31
C PHE A 152 0.10 19.37 -0.03
N ALA A 153 0.22 18.65 -1.14
CA ALA A 153 -0.17 19.17 -2.45
C ALA A 153 -1.01 18.16 -3.23
N VAL A 154 -1.73 18.65 -4.23
CA VAL A 154 -2.42 17.80 -5.20
C VAL A 154 -1.46 17.57 -6.36
N SER A 155 -1.09 16.32 -6.61
CA SER A 155 -0.29 15.99 -7.78
C SER A 155 -1.15 16.09 -9.04
N PRO A 156 -0.61 16.59 -10.17
CA PRO A 156 -1.32 16.55 -11.45
C PRO A 156 -1.59 15.11 -11.91
N ASP A 157 -0.74 14.16 -11.51
CA ASP A 157 -0.85 12.76 -11.90
C ASP A 157 -2.01 12.07 -11.15
N PRO A 158 -3.01 11.52 -11.85
CA PRO A 158 -4.04 10.71 -11.21
C PRO A 158 -3.45 9.38 -10.73
N ALA A 159 -4.09 8.71 -9.79
CA ALA A 159 -3.79 7.32 -9.49
C ALA A 159 -4.32 6.41 -10.61
N GLY A 160 -5.49 6.74 -11.17
CA GLY A 160 -6.04 6.15 -12.38
C GLY A 160 -6.54 4.71 -12.25
N ALA A 161 -6.62 4.18 -11.02
CA ALA A 161 -7.04 2.81 -10.74
C ALA A 161 -7.54 2.64 -9.29
N ASP A 162 -8.44 1.66 -9.10
CA ASP A 162 -8.87 1.20 -7.79
C ASP A 162 -7.75 0.37 -7.12
N ILE A 163 -7.81 0.19 -5.80
CA ILE A 163 -6.90 -0.69 -5.05
C ILE A 163 -7.67 -1.88 -4.50
N ALA A 164 -7.30 -3.10 -4.88
CA ALA A 164 -7.82 -4.33 -4.31
C ALA A 164 -6.89 -4.87 -3.23
N PHE A 165 -7.44 -5.27 -2.08
CA PHE A 165 -6.66 -5.74 -0.94
C PHE A 165 -7.46 -6.69 -0.06
N LEU A 166 -6.75 -7.50 0.72
CA LEU A 166 -7.34 -8.37 1.72
C LEU A 166 -7.53 -7.62 3.03
N ARG A 167 -8.56 -7.97 3.79
CA ARG A 167 -8.62 -7.69 5.22
C ARG A 167 -8.69 -8.99 6.00
N LYS A 168 -7.87 -9.11 7.04
CA LYS A 168 -7.87 -10.27 7.95
C LYS A 168 -7.82 -9.86 9.41
N ARG A 169 -8.44 -10.67 10.26
CA ARG A 169 -8.39 -10.49 11.72
C ARG A 169 -6.98 -10.81 12.23
N LEU A 170 -6.55 -10.04 13.23
CA LEU A 170 -5.35 -10.34 14.01
C LEU A 170 -5.73 -10.78 15.43
N PRO A 171 -4.93 -11.64 16.08
CA PRO A 171 -3.74 -12.30 15.55
C PRO A 171 -4.09 -13.34 14.48
N PHE A 172 -3.16 -13.66 13.57
CA PHE A 172 -3.42 -14.54 12.41
C PHE A 172 -3.95 -15.93 12.78
N ARG A 173 -3.65 -16.42 13.99
CA ARG A 173 -4.24 -17.66 14.52
C ARG A 173 -5.78 -17.60 14.55
N VAL A 174 -6.35 -16.46 14.95
CA VAL A 174 -7.81 -16.28 14.99
C VAL A 174 -8.39 -16.28 13.57
N ALA A 175 -7.72 -15.63 12.61
CA ALA A 175 -8.16 -15.65 11.21
C ALA A 175 -8.11 -17.06 10.60
N LYS A 176 -7.11 -17.88 10.96
CA LYS A 176 -7.02 -19.28 10.53
C LYS A 176 -8.23 -20.10 11.02
N ASP A 177 -8.64 -19.89 12.27
CA ASP A 177 -9.75 -20.64 12.87
C ASP A 177 -11.14 -20.08 12.47
N ASN A 178 -11.20 -18.88 11.88
CA ASN A 178 -12.42 -18.17 11.49
C ASN A 178 -12.31 -17.63 10.04
N PRO A 179 -12.30 -18.50 9.01
CA PRO A 179 -12.08 -18.09 7.62
C PRO A 179 -13.12 -17.08 7.10
N PHE A 180 -14.36 -17.13 7.62
CA PHE A 180 -15.47 -16.25 7.25
C PHE A 180 -15.18 -14.75 7.48
N ASP A 181 -14.28 -14.41 8.40
CA ASP A 181 -13.91 -13.03 8.73
C ASP A 181 -13.00 -12.38 7.67
N SER A 182 -12.47 -13.15 6.72
CA SER A 182 -11.60 -12.63 5.66
C SER A 182 -12.44 -11.88 4.61
N GLN A 183 -11.93 -10.73 4.16
CA GLN A 183 -12.59 -9.93 3.13
C GLN A 183 -11.62 -9.66 1.98
N MET A 184 -12.11 -9.74 0.74
CA MET A 184 -11.52 -9.04 -0.39
C MET A 184 -12.22 -7.70 -0.54
N VAL A 185 -11.45 -6.63 -0.63
CA VAL A 185 -11.94 -5.25 -0.64
C VAL A 185 -11.41 -4.54 -1.88
N VAL A 186 -12.26 -3.75 -2.53
CA VAL A 186 -11.88 -2.83 -3.60
C VAL A 186 -12.15 -1.40 -3.14
N GLY A 187 -11.08 -0.61 -3.02
CA GLY A 187 -11.12 0.80 -2.67
C GLY A 187 -11.03 1.70 -3.90
N ASP A 188 -12.07 2.48 -4.15
CA ASP A 188 -12.06 3.56 -5.15
C ASP A 188 -11.44 4.81 -4.52
N LEU A 189 -10.34 5.30 -5.09
CA LEU A 189 -9.63 6.45 -4.53
C LEU A 189 -10.43 7.76 -4.65
N ALA A 190 -11.39 7.85 -5.57
CA ALA A 190 -12.24 9.02 -5.76
C ALA A 190 -13.42 9.07 -4.78
N GLU A 191 -13.75 7.96 -4.12
CA GLU A 191 -14.91 7.87 -3.22
C GLU A 191 -14.58 8.36 -1.80
N HIS A 192 -15.46 9.20 -1.25
CA HIS A 192 -15.34 9.70 0.12
C HIS A 192 -15.87 8.71 1.19
N GLY A 193 -16.49 7.60 0.76
CA GLY A 193 -17.15 6.62 1.61
C GLY A 193 -16.24 5.48 2.08
N LYS A 194 -16.86 4.45 2.66
CA LYS A 194 -16.19 3.18 3.00
C LYS A 194 -15.89 2.40 1.72
N PRO A 195 -14.78 1.65 1.66
CA PRO A 195 -14.48 0.81 0.50
C PRO A 195 -15.47 -0.34 0.39
N ARG A 196 -15.54 -0.93 -0.81
CA ARG A 196 -16.47 -2.01 -1.13
C ARG A 196 -15.86 -3.35 -0.75
N VAL A 197 -16.56 -4.13 0.08
CA VAL A 197 -16.23 -5.54 0.25
C VAL A 197 -16.82 -6.30 -0.94
N VAL A 198 -15.96 -6.92 -1.74
CA VAL A 198 -16.36 -7.64 -2.96
C VAL A 198 -16.48 -9.15 -2.73
N MET A 199 -15.80 -9.70 -1.73
CA MET A 199 -15.91 -11.09 -1.29
C MET A 199 -15.75 -11.17 0.23
N GLN A 200 -16.59 -11.95 0.89
CA GLN A 200 -16.54 -12.27 2.32
C GLN A 200 -17.38 -13.52 2.61
N ASP A 201 -17.44 -13.94 3.87
CA ASP A 201 -18.32 -15.03 4.35
C ASP A 201 -18.05 -16.39 3.67
N LEU A 202 -16.79 -16.64 3.28
CA LEU A 202 -16.39 -17.92 2.69
C LEU A 202 -15.97 -18.92 3.78
N PRO A 203 -16.36 -20.21 3.65
CA PRO A 203 -15.99 -21.25 4.60
C PRO A 203 -14.53 -21.75 4.43
N ILE A 204 -13.79 -21.18 3.48
CA ILE A 204 -12.41 -21.52 3.17
C ILE A 204 -11.50 -20.28 3.29
N CYS A 205 -10.22 -20.52 3.56
CA CYS A 205 -9.22 -19.46 3.52
C CYS A 205 -8.91 -19.05 2.08
N PHE A 206 -8.79 -17.75 1.85
CA PHE A 206 -8.17 -17.17 0.66
C PHE A 206 -7.07 -16.20 1.06
N ASN A 207 -6.06 -16.04 0.21
CA ASN A 207 -4.89 -15.23 0.54
C ASN A 207 -4.36 -14.46 -0.68
N CYS A 208 -3.05 -14.54 -0.99
CA CYS A 208 -2.40 -13.62 -1.93
C CYS A 208 -3.14 -13.58 -3.26
N HIS A 209 -3.17 -12.41 -3.88
CA HIS A 209 -3.79 -12.19 -5.16
C HIS A 209 -2.91 -11.33 -6.05
N ALA A 210 -3.15 -11.40 -7.35
CA ALA A 210 -2.43 -10.62 -8.34
C ALA A 210 -3.31 -10.35 -9.56
N TYR A 211 -2.96 -9.30 -10.31
CA TYR A 211 -3.55 -8.97 -11.60
C TYR A 211 -2.47 -9.04 -12.69
N SER A 212 -2.86 -9.42 -13.91
CA SER A 212 -2.01 -9.21 -15.08
C SER A 212 -1.97 -7.73 -15.47
N GLN A 213 -0.88 -7.28 -16.07
CA GLN A 213 -0.69 -5.86 -16.41
C GLN A 213 -1.73 -5.33 -17.40
N ASP A 214 -2.17 -6.17 -18.33
CA ASP A 214 -3.26 -5.87 -19.26
C ASP A 214 -4.66 -5.83 -18.59
N GLY A 215 -4.74 -6.17 -17.30
CA GLY A 215 -5.96 -6.22 -16.52
C GLY A 215 -6.91 -7.34 -16.90
N SER A 216 -6.52 -8.25 -17.80
CA SER A 216 -7.44 -9.30 -18.26
C SER A 216 -7.61 -10.41 -17.23
N THR A 217 -6.60 -10.63 -16.40
CA THR A 217 -6.47 -11.80 -15.53
C THR A 217 -6.34 -11.39 -14.08
N TYR A 218 -7.06 -12.09 -13.22
CA TYR A 218 -6.94 -12.02 -11.78
C TYR A 218 -6.76 -13.41 -11.22
N GLY A 219 -5.96 -13.54 -10.16
CA GLY A 219 -5.82 -14.79 -9.45
C GLY A 219 -5.68 -14.61 -7.96
N MET A 220 -6.04 -15.64 -7.21
CA MET A 220 -6.05 -15.63 -5.76
C MET A 220 -5.81 -17.03 -5.18
N ASP A 221 -4.96 -17.12 -4.16
CA ASP A 221 -4.73 -18.33 -3.38
C ASP A 221 -6.04 -18.73 -2.68
N MET A 222 -6.45 -20.00 -2.79
CA MET A 222 -7.65 -20.52 -2.15
C MET A 222 -7.43 -21.95 -1.63
N ASP A 223 -7.73 -22.18 -0.35
CA ASP A 223 -7.73 -23.51 0.27
C ASP A 223 -8.96 -24.31 -0.21
N TYR A 224 -8.91 -24.80 -1.45
CA TYR A 224 -10.07 -25.34 -2.15
C TYR A 224 -10.11 -26.87 -2.10
N LYS A 225 -11.20 -27.45 -1.62
CA LYS A 225 -11.42 -28.90 -1.47
C LYS A 225 -10.29 -29.63 -0.75
N GLY A 226 -9.67 -28.94 0.22
CA GLY A 226 -8.55 -29.45 1.00
C GLY A 226 -7.17 -29.29 0.34
N ASP A 227 -7.10 -28.83 -0.90
CA ASP A 227 -5.84 -28.54 -1.58
C ASP A 227 -5.29 -27.16 -1.17
N LYS A 228 -4.14 -27.15 -0.49
CA LYS A 228 -3.43 -25.93 -0.09
C LYS A 228 -2.74 -25.22 -1.25
N GLY A 229 -2.56 -25.91 -2.38
CA GLY A 229 -2.03 -25.34 -3.62
C GLY A 229 -3.12 -24.84 -4.57
N GLY A 230 -4.37 -24.77 -4.11
CA GLY A 230 -5.48 -24.26 -4.90
C GLY A 230 -5.30 -22.78 -5.24
N TYR A 231 -5.54 -22.44 -6.49
CA TYR A 231 -5.41 -21.08 -7.00
C TYR A 231 -6.57 -20.78 -7.93
N ALA A 232 -7.44 -19.86 -7.53
CA ALA A 232 -8.53 -19.40 -8.38
C ALA A 232 -7.95 -18.48 -9.46
N LEU A 233 -8.18 -18.83 -10.72
CA LEU A 233 -7.60 -18.16 -11.87
C LEU A 233 -8.70 -17.76 -12.84
N MET A 234 -8.99 -16.46 -12.88
CA MET A 234 -10.21 -15.93 -13.46
C MET A 234 -9.93 -14.71 -14.34
N ASP A 235 -10.86 -14.44 -15.25
CA ASP A 235 -10.85 -13.19 -15.99
C ASP A 235 -11.42 -12.06 -15.11
N VAL A 236 -10.90 -10.85 -15.26
CA VAL A 236 -11.40 -9.69 -14.53
C VAL A 236 -12.78 -9.30 -15.05
N GLY A 237 -13.73 -9.13 -14.13
CA GLY A 237 -15.13 -8.80 -14.46
C GLY A 237 -15.79 -7.99 -13.36
N GLU A 238 -16.90 -7.32 -13.70
CA GLU A 238 -17.71 -6.58 -12.72
C GLU A 238 -18.30 -7.52 -11.66
N LYS A 239 -18.72 -8.72 -12.10
CA LYS A 239 -19.21 -9.80 -11.24
C LYS A 239 -18.46 -11.06 -11.60
N VAL A 240 -17.84 -11.69 -10.62
CA VAL A 240 -17.01 -12.86 -10.81
C VAL A 240 -17.53 -13.99 -9.94
N THR A 241 -17.90 -15.11 -10.55
CA THR A 241 -18.32 -16.30 -9.81
C THR A 241 -17.29 -17.38 -10.03
N VAL A 242 -16.56 -17.70 -8.98
CA VAL A 242 -15.53 -18.74 -8.95
C VAL A 242 -16.23 -20.09 -8.92
N ARG A 243 -15.99 -20.91 -9.93
CA ARG A 243 -16.49 -22.28 -10.06
C ARG A 243 -15.34 -23.26 -9.90
N ASP A 244 -15.66 -24.54 -9.72
CA ASP A 244 -14.67 -25.63 -9.70
C ASP A 244 -13.66 -25.57 -10.84
N ARG A 245 -14.10 -25.26 -12.06
CA ARG A 245 -13.23 -25.17 -13.25
C ARG A 245 -12.26 -23.98 -13.25
N ASP A 246 -12.55 -22.97 -12.42
CA ASP A 246 -11.77 -21.75 -12.32
C ASP A 246 -10.66 -21.90 -11.26
N VAL A 247 -10.71 -22.95 -10.42
CA VAL A 247 -9.68 -23.26 -9.42
C VAL A 247 -8.73 -24.31 -9.97
N VAL A 248 -7.46 -23.94 -10.09
CA VAL A 248 -6.36 -24.81 -10.54
C VAL A 248 -5.47 -25.20 -9.36
N SER A 249 -4.57 -26.16 -9.53
CA SER A 249 -3.66 -26.58 -8.47
C SER A 249 -2.19 -26.42 -8.86
N TRP A 250 -1.40 -25.86 -7.96
CA TRP A 250 0.06 -25.91 -8.06
C TRP A 250 0.62 -27.33 -7.80
N ASN A 251 -0.17 -28.22 -7.20
CA ASN A 251 0.17 -29.63 -7.01
C ASN A 251 -0.06 -30.50 -8.27
N ASP A 252 -0.58 -29.92 -9.36
CA ASP A 252 -0.54 -30.54 -10.70
C ASP A 252 0.91 -30.80 -11.16
N TYR A 253 1.87 -30.08 -10.59
CA TYR A 253 3.28 -30.39 -10.64
C TYR A 253 3.73 -31.03 -9.31
N PRO A 254 4.23 -32.28 -9.32
CA PRO A 254 4.73 -32.92 -8.11
C PRO A 254 5.90 -32.12 -7.51
N PRO A 255 5.80 -31.69 -6.24
CA PRO A 255 6.84 -30.88 -5.64
C PRO A 255 8.15 -31.65 -5.51
N PRO A 256 9.32 -31.01 -5.73
CA PRO A 256 10.60 -31.60 -5.40
C PRO A 256 10.66 -31.94 -3.92
N LYS A 257 11.29 -33.08 -3.60
CA LYS A 257 11.58 -33.42 -2.20
C LYS A 257 12.54 -32.38 -1.61
N PRO A 258 12.39 -32.05 -0.31
CA PRO A 258 11.57 -32.74 0.71
C PRO A 258 10.12 -32.27 0.81
N ALA A 259 9.67 -31.30 0.02
CA ALA A 259 8.31 -30.78 0.12
C ALA A 259 7.27 -31.90 -0.12
N LYS A 260 6.20 -31.84 0.67
CA LYS A 260 5.08 -32.81 0.62
C LYS A 260 4.00 -32.40 -0.37
N TYR A 261 3.76 -31.09 -0.45
CA TYR A 261 2.83 -30.40 -1.33
C TYR A 261 3.40 -29.00 -1.59
N SER A 262 2.90 -28.34 -2.63
CA SER A 262 3.12 -26.92 -2.90
C SER A 262 1.94 -26.11 -2.37
N MET A 263 2.22 -24.96 -1.75
CA MET A 263 1.18 -23.98 -1.42
C MET A 263 0.93 -23.03 -2.60
N GLY A 264 1.95 -22.78 -3.43
CA GLY A 264 1.79 -21.82 -4.52
C GLY A 264 1.85 -20.38 -4.01
N LEU A 265 3.02 -19.96 -3.53
CA LEU A 265 3.15 -18.66 -2.89
C LEU A 265 3.57 -17.54 -3.86
N PHE A 266 3.02 -16.35 -3.62
CA PHE A 266 3.46 -15.09 -4.23
C PHE A 266 3.33 -15.03 -5.76
N THR A 267 2.25 -15.62 -6.28
CA THR A 267 1.99 -15.68 -7.72
C THR A 267 2.06 -14.29 -8.39
N SER A 268 2.68 -14.22 -9.56
CA SER A 268 2.63 -13.08 -10.48
C SER A 268 2.28 -13.52 -11.89
N PHE A 269 1.83 -12.58 -12.71
CA PHE A 269 1.41 -12.85 -14.09
C PHE A 269 2.37 -12.23 -15.09
N SER A 270 2.52 -12.88 -16.26
CA SER A 270 3.08 -12.21 -17.43
C SER A 270 2.22 -10.99 -17.82
N PRO A 271 2.77 -10.00 -18.54
CA PRO A 271 2.04 -8.77 -18.84
C PRO A 271 0.71 -9.01 -19.57
N ASP A 272 0.67 -10.00 -20.47
CA ASP A 272 -0.49 -10.46 -21.23
C ASP A 272 -1.41 -11.45 -20.46
N GLY A 273 -1.10 -11.70 -19.19
CA GLY A 273 -1.82 -12.61 -18.32
C GLY A 273 -1.78 -14.08 -18.75
N ARG A 274 -1.02 -14.48 -19.77
CA ARG A 274 -1.02 -15.88 -20.25
C ARG A 274 -0.32 -16.83 -19.28
N TYR A 275 0.75 -16.38 -18.66
CA TYR A 275 1.57 -17.20 -17.77
C TYR A 275 1.42 -16.72 -16.34
N ALA A 276 1.30 -17.66 -15.40
CA ALA A 276 1.41 -17.39 -13.97
C ALA A 276 2.73 -17.98 -13.47
N ALA A 277 3.54 -17.22 -12.75
CA ALA A 277 4.74 -17.69 -12.07
C ALA A 277 4.48 -17.71 -10.57
N SER A 278 4.79 -18.82 -9.90
CA SER A 278 4.62 -18.97 -8.45
C SER A 278 5.80 -19.70 -7.84
N THR A 279 6.02 -19.47 -6.54
CA THR A 279 6.84 -20.37 -5.72
C THR A 279 6.09 -21.70 -5.57
N VAL A 280 6.79 -22.82 -5.74
CA VAL A 280 6.30 -24.19 -5.52
C VAL A 280 7.37 -25.05 -4.85
N GLY A 281 7.02 -26.21 -4.31
CA GLY A 281 7.98 -27.11 -3.66
C GLY A 281 8.49 -26.59 -2.31
N GLU A 282 7.63 -25.94 -1.54
CA GLU A 282 7.98 -25.26 -0.31
C GLU A 282 7.92 -26.16 0.92
N THR A 283 9.09 -26.44 1.50
CA THR A 283 9.22 -26.79 2.91
C THR A 283 9.32 -25.48 3.68
N SER A 284 8.33 -25.20 4.51
CA SER A 284 8.26 -23.97 5.30
C SER A 284 7.69 -24.25 6.67
N ALA A 285 7.93 -23.33 7.60
CA ALA A 285 7.31 -23.35 8.91
C ALA A 285 6.70 -21.99 9.22
N PHE A 286 5.56 -22.06 9.92
CA PHE A 286 4.87 -20.90 10.45
C PHE A 286 4.87 -20.98 11.96
N ILE A 287 5.39 -19.95 12.62
CA ILE A 287 5.28 -19.83 14.07
C ILE A 287 4.27 -18.74 14.38
N MET A 288 3.18 -19.12 15.05
CA MET A 288 2.15 -18.18 15.49
C MET A 288 2.53 -17.62 16.86
N LEU A 289 2.66 -16.30 16.96
CA LEU A 289 3.07 -15.57 18.15
C LEU A 289 1.86 -14.86 18.78
N ASP A 290 1.89 -14.62 20.10
CA ASP A 290 0.85 -13.86 20.80
C ASP A 290 1.20 -12.36 20.87
N ASP A 291 1.72 -11.82 19.78
CA ASP A 291 1.98 -10.39 19.58
C ASP A 291 1.04 -9.88 18.48
N LEU A 292 0.19 -8.90 18.80
CA LEU A 292 -0.75 -8.36 17.83
C LEU A 292 -0.03 -7.61 16.67
N TYR A 293 1.15 -7.04 16.91
CA TYR A 293 1.94 -6.40 15.86
C TYR A 293 2.55 -7.45 14.93
N PHE A 294 3.18 -8.49 15.48
CA PHE A 294 3.83 -9.54 14.70
C PHE A 294 3.36 -10.93 15.17
N SER A 295 2.12 -11.27 14.80
CA SER A 295 1.45 -12.52 15.28
C SER A 295 1.79 -13.78 14.49
N GLN A 296 2.59 -13.64 13.42
CA GLN A 296 3.01 -14.75 12.59
C GLN A 296 4.42 -14.49 12.08
N MET A 297 5.21 -15.55 12.09
CA MET A 297 6.50 -15.61 11.42
C MET A 297 6.47 -16.72 10.37
N PHE A 298 7.13 -16.48 9.24
CA PHE A 298 7.24 -17.41 8.12
C PHE A 298 8.71 -17.69 7.78
N TYR A 299 9.10 -18.96 7.85
CA TYR A 299 10.42 -19.42 7.41
C TYR A 299 10.29 -20.38 6.22
N PRO A 300 10.65 -19.96 5.00
CA PRO A 300 10.88 -20.89 3.91
C PRO A 300 12.25 -21.56 4.06
N ALA A 301 12.32 -22.86 3.76
CA ALA A 301 13.56 -23.63 3.74
C ALA A 301 13.85 -24.28 2.39
N THR A 302 12.83 -24.46 1.55
CA THR A 302 12.96 -24.79 0.12
C THR A 302 11.93 -24.01 -0.69
N GLY A 303 12.12 -23.95 -1.99
CA GLY A 303 11.16 -23.35 -2.92
C GLY A 303 11.82 -23.10 -4.27
N GLN A 304 11.06 -23.25 -5.34
CA GLN A 304 11.48 -22.94 -6.71
C GLN A 304 10.39 -22.21 -7.47
N ILE A 305 10.73 -21.57 -8.57
CA ILE A 305 9.75 -20.91 -9.44
C ILE A 305 9.23 -21.90 -10.47
N ALA A 306 7.91 -22.04 -10.55
CA ALA A 306 7.23 -22.74 -11.62
C ALA A 306 6.31 -21.81 -12.41
N ILE A 307 6.13 -22.14 -13.68
CA ILE A 307 5.28 -21.44 -14.64
C ILE A 307 4.08 -22.32 -14.94
N ARG A 308 2.89 -21.73 -14.81
CA ARG A 308 1.66 -22.27 -15.37
C ARG A 308 1.30 -21.55 -16.65
N ASP A 309 1.19 -22.27 -17.77
CA ASP A 309 0.63 -21.71 -19.02
C ASP A 309 -0.89 -21.86 -18.99
N ARG A 310 -1.63 -20.75 -18.91
CA ARG A 310 -3.10 -20.76 -18.86
C ARG A 310 -3.75 -21.41 -20.06
N LYS A 311 -3.11 -21.34 -21.23
CA LYS A 311 -3.65 -21.93 -22.46
C LYS A 311 -3.59 -23.45 -22.45
N THR A 312 -2.53 -24.02 -21.88
CA THR A 312 -2.31 -25.48 -21.90
C THR A 312 -2.63 -26.16 -20.57
N GLY A 313 -2.75 -25.38 -19.49
CA GLY A 313 -2.92 -25.85 -18.12
C GLY A 313 -1.66 -26.43 -17.48
N LYS A 314 -0.56 -26.57 -18.23
CA LYS A 314 0.67 -27.20 -17.74
C LYS A 314 1.39 -26.32 -16.73
N VAL A 315 1.89 -26.96 -15.67
CA VAL A 315 2.81 -26.39 -14.68
C VAL A 315 4.19 -27.00 -14.89
N VAL A 316 5.22 -26.17 -15.07
CA VAL A 316 6.61 -26.61 -15.27
C VAL A 316 7.56 -25.73 -14.46
N PRO A 317 8.66 -26.27 -13.89
CA PRO A 317 9.70 -25.44 -13.29
C PRO A 317 10.28 -24.49 -14.34
N LEU A 318 10.70 -23.29 -13.92
CA LEU A 318 11.37 -22.32 -14.78
C LEU A 318 12.89 -22.57 -14.75
N PRO A 319 13.53 -23.04 -15.84
CA PRO A 319 14.95 -23.30 -15.84
C PRO A 319 15.78 -22.05 -15.49
N GLY A 320 16.67 -22.19 -14.50
CA GLY A 320 17.45 -21.07 -13.96
C GLY A 320 16.80 -20.37 -12.76
N ALA A 321 15.56 -20.74 -12.43
CA ALA A 321 14.89 -20.39 -11.18
C ALA A 321 14.36 -21.64 -10.44
N ASP A 322 14.98 -22.80 -10.69
CA ASP A 322 14.58 -24.14 -10.26
C ASP A 322 15.70 -24.97 -9.59
N ASP A 323 16.84 -24.34 -9.27
CA ASP A 323 17.93 -25.00 -8.54
C ASP A 323 17.59 -25.25 -7.06
N THR A 324 17.44 -26.52 -6.68
CA THR A 324 17.07 -26.95 -5.32
C THR A 324 18.15 -26.70 -4.26
N ALA A 325 19.36 -26.28 -4.64
CA ALA A 325 20.35 -25.77 -3.69
C ALA A 325 19.96 -24.39 -3.12
N TYR A 326 18.96 -23.74 -3.73
CA TYR A 326 18.49 -22.42 -3.36
C TYR A 326 17.00 -22.41 -3.05
N ILE A 327 16.61 -21.53 -2.14
CA ILE A 327 15.24 -21.11 -1.91
C ILE A 327 14.97 -19.99 -2.89
N GLN A 328 14.06 -20.20 -3.84
CA GLN A 328 13.72 -19.22 -4.88
C GLN A 328 12.24 -18.90 -4.79
N THR A 329 11.91 -17.62 -4.65
CA THR A 329 10.55 -17.18 -4.30
C THR A 329 10.24 -15.76 -4.80
N ASN A 330 9.01 -15.28 -4.59
CA ASN A 330 8.53 -13.96 -5.01
C ASN A 330 8.81 -13.65 -6.50
N PRO A 331 8.36 -14.50 -7.44
CA PRO A 331 8.56 -14.24 -8.86
C PRO A 331 7.84 -12.96 -9.30
N SER A 332 8.44 -12.22 -10.23
CA SER A 332 7.90 -10.98 -10.76
C SER A 332 8.35 -10.79 -12.20
N PHE A 333 7.40 -10.74 -13.14
CA PHE A 333 7.72 -10.48 -14.54
C PHE A 333 8.18 -9.04 -14.75
N THR A 334 9.12 -8.84 -15.66
CA THR A 334 9.36 -7.51 -16.23
C THR A 334 8.14 -7.06 -17.05
N PRO A 335 7.89 -5.75 -17.19
CA PRO A 335 6.70 -5.24 -17.88
C PRO A 335 6.64 -5.61 -19.38
N ASP A 336 7.79 -5.91 -19.98
CA ASP A 336 7.90 -6.42 -21.36
C ASP A 336 7.76 -7.95 -21.45
N GLY A 337 7.69 -8.65 -20.31
CA GLY A 337 7.59 -10.11 -20.21
C GLY A 337 8.87 -10.85 -20.59
N ALA A 338 9.99 -10.14 -20.80
CA ALA A 338 11.24 -10.74 -21.26
C ALA A 338 11.96 -11.53 -20.15
N ARG A 339 11.80 -11.13 -18.89
CA ARG A 339 12.49 -11.72 -17.74
C ARG A 339 11.55 -11.94 -16.55
N VAL A 340 11.99 -12.79 -15.63
CA VAL A 340 11.37 -13.00 -14.33
C VAL A 340 12.42 -12.70 -13.25
N ALA A 341 12.16 -11.70 -12.41
CA ALA A 341 12.92 -11.48 -11.19
C ALA A 341 12.38 -12.35 -10.05
N PHE A 342 13.23 -12.72 -9.11
CA PHE A 342 12.88 -13.53 -7.94
C PHE A 342 13.86 -13.30 -6.80
N ALA A 343 13.43 -13.58 -5.58
CA ALA A 343 14.28 -13.61 -4.39
C ALA A 343 14.94 -14.98 -4.27
N ARG A 344 16.23 -15.01 -3.88
CA ARG A 344 17.05 -16.22 -3.78
C ARG A 344 17.85 -16.24 -2.49
N ALA A 345 17.80 -17.34 -1.76
CA ALA A 345 18.68 -17.61 -0.61
C ALA A 345 19.24 -19.03 -0.71
N THR A 346 20.34 -19.33 -0.01
CA THR A 346 20.91 -20.68 0.05
C THR A 346 20.06 -21.58 0.96
N VAL A 347 19.75 -22.81 0.50
CA VAL A 347 19.09 -23.81 1.35
C VAL A 347 20.03 -24.22 2.48
N LYS A 348 19.50 -24.26 3.70
CA LYS A 348 20.17 -24.72 4.91
C LYS A 348 19.67 -26.13 5.28
N PRO A 349 20.44 -27.21 5.06
CA PRO A 349 19.97 -28.57 5.33
C PRO A 349 19.51 -28.81 6.77
N GLU A 350 20.13 -28.15 7.74
CA GLU A 350 19.76 -28.19 9.15
C GLU A 350 18.37 -27.59 9.40
N LEU A 351 18.04 -26.46 8.74
CA LEU A 351 16.72 -25.84 8.85
C LEU A 351 15.64 -26.72 8.22
N VAL A 352 15.94 -27.33 7.07
CA VAL A 352 15.05 -28.30 6.41
C VAL A 352 14.75 -29.47 7.36
N ALA A 353 15.79 -30.07 7.95
CA ALA A 353 15.65 -31.19 8.88
C ALA A 353 14.89 -30.81 10.16
N ASP A 354 15.06 -29.58 10.65
CA ASP A 354 14.32 -29.06 11.80
C ASP A 354 12.83 -28.87 11.49
N ILE A 355 12.49 -28.35 10.31
CA ILE A 355 11.10 -28.20 9.87
C ILE A 355 10.44 -29.57 9.67
N GLU A 356 11.11 -30.51 8.99
CA GLU A 356 10.56 -31.86 8.75
C GLU A 356 10.30 -32.63 10.05
N ALA A 357 11.14 -32.41 11.06
CA ALA A 357 10.98 -33.01 12.37
C ALA A 357 10.04 -32.23 13.31
N GLY A 358 9.44 -31.12 12.86
CA GLY A 358 8.58 -30.27 13.68
C GLY A 358 9.30 -29.62 14.86
N ARG A 359 10.60 -29.36 14.74
CA ARG A 359 11.42 -28.71 15.78
C ARG A 359 11.38 -27.18 15.71
N LEU A 360 10.91 -26.60 14.60
CA LEU A 360 10.72 -25.15 14.48
C LEU A 360 9.41 -24.74 15.15
N ILE A 361 9.44 -24.60 16.48
CA ILE A 361 8.28 -24.29 17.33
C ILE A 361 8.50 -23.00 18.12
N ARG A 362 7.41 -22.47 18.67
CA ARG A 362 7.48 -21.42 19.69
C ARG A 362 7.99 -22.01 21.00
N GLU A 363 9.08 -21.45 21.53
CA GLU A 363 9.76 -21.98 22.71
C GLU A 363 9.35 -21.26 24.00
N ASP A 364 9.00 -19.97 23.91
CA ASP A 364 8.57 -19.14 25.04
C ASP A 364 7.29 -18.35 24.69
N PRO A 365 6.31 -18.21 25.60
CA PRO A 365 5.18 -17.32 25.42
C PRO A 365 5.54 -15.83 25.20
N ARG A 366 6.72 -15.37 25.60
CA ARG A 366 7.23 -14.02 25.36
C ARG A 366 8.07 -13.90 24.09
N GLN A 367 8.32 -15.02 23.40
CA GLN A 367 9.07 -15.00 22.15
C GLN A 367 8.38 -14.06 21.16
N ASN A 368 9.15 -13.13 20.63
CA ASN A 368 8.74 -12.22 19.57
C ASN A 368 9.49 -12.56 18.27
N ILE A 369 9.17 -11.85 17.18
CA ILE A 369 9.75 -12.12 15.87
C ILE A 369 11.28 -11.89 15.85
N LEU A 370 11.80 -10.92 16.61
CA LEU A 370 13.23 -10.60 16.64
C LEU A 370 14.07 -11.72 17.27
N ASP A 371 13.55 -12.36 18.34
CA ASP A 371 14.22 -13.50 18.97
C ASP A 371 14.38 -14.66 17.97
N ALA A 372 13.38 -14.84 17.11
CA ALA A 372 13.40 -15.88 16.11
C ALA A 372 14.26 -15.53 14.89
N ASP A 373 14.27 -14.27 14.47
CA ASP A 373 15.17 -13.73 13.44
C ASP A 373 16.65 -13.86 13.84
N GLU A 374 16.98 -13.63 15.11
CA GLU A 374 18.33 -13.86 15.66
C GLU A 374 18.72 -15.33 15.58
N LYS A 375 17.77 -16.23 15.87
CA LYS A 375 18.02 -17.68 15.90
C LYS A 375 18.13 -18.29 14.51
N TYR A 376 17.35 -17.81 13.55
CA TYR A 376 17.27 -18.38 12.19
C TYR A 376 17.49 -17.33 11.09
N PRO A 377 18.66 -16.67 11.05
CA PRO A 377 18.89 -15.61 10.09
C PRO A 377 18.83 -16.14 8.65
N MET A 378 18.12 -15.41 7.79
CA MET A 378 17.93 -15.72 6.37
C MET A 378 18.03 -14.42 5.57
N GLN A 379 18.88 -14.39 4.55
CA GLN A 379 19.02 -13.24 3.68
C GLN A 379 18.78 -13.65 2.23
N PHE A 380 17.85 -12.95 1.60
CA PHE A 380 17.54 -13.11 0.18
C PHE A 380 18.25 -12.05 -0.65
N ASP A 381 18.77 -12.47 -1.80
CA ASP A 381 19.21 -11.60 -2.88
C ASP A 381 18.19 -11.61 -4.01
N LEU A 382 18.04 -10.51 -4.74
CA LEU A 382 17.21 -10.50 -5.95
C LEU A 382 18.02 -10.92 -7.17
N TRP A 383 17.47 -11.87 -7.94
CA TRP A 383 18.04 -12.38 -9.18
C TRP A 383 17.02 -12.22 -10.31
N SER A 384 17.46 -12.29 -11.56
CA SER A 384 16.61 -12.25 -12.74
C SER A 384 17.04 -13.30 -13.76
N VAL A 385 16.07 -13.99 -14.35
CA VAL A 385 16.30 -14.99 -15.41
C VAL A 385 15.52 -14.61 -16.68
N PRO A 386 16.08 -14.83 -17.89
CA PRO A 386 15.31 -14.72 -19.12
C PRO A 386 14.09 -15.65 -19.10
N PHE A 387 12.91 -15.17 -19.46
CA PHE A 387 11.70 -15.99 -19.48
C PHE A 387 11.71 -16.95 -20.69
N ASN A 388 12.09 -16.45 -21.87
CA ASN A 388 12.23 -17.23 -23.12
C ASN A 388 11.02 -18.13 -23.42
N GLY A 389 9.80 -17.65 -23.16
CA GLY A 389 8.57 -18.43 -23.33
C GLY A 389 8.46 -19.63 -22.40
N GLY A 390 8.97 -19.50 -21.18
CA GLY A 390 9.03 -20.56 -20.16
C GLY A 390 10.25 -21.49 -20.26
N LYS A 391 11.15 -21.28 -21.23
CA LYS A 391 12.38 -22.08 -21.37
C LYS A 391 13.49 -21.64 -20.42
N GLY A 392 13.35 -20.49 -19.77
CA GLY A 392 14.33 -20.01 -18.81
C GLY A 392 15.66 -19.62 -19.46
N GLY A 393 16.71 -19.60 -18.64
CA GLY A 393 18.06 -19.24 -19.07
C GLY A 393 19.04 -19.21 -17.90
N SER A 394 20.17 -18.53 -18.07
CA SER A 394 21.11 -18.29 -16.97
C SER A 394 20.60 -17.15 -16.09
N PRO A 395 20.44 -17.36 -14.77
CA PRO A 395 20.04 -16.29 -13.86
C PRO A 395 21.21 -15.36 -13.54
N GLU A 396 20.92 -14.08 -13.32
CA GLU A 396 21.89 -13.03 -13.01
C GLU A 396 21.46 -12.25 -11.76
N PRO A 397 22.39 -11.83 -10.88
CA PRO A 397 22.05 -11.01 -9.72
C PRO A 397 21.66 -9.60 -10.15
N ILE A 398 20.65 -9.00 -9.50
CA ILE A 398 20.21 -7.63 -9.76
C ILE A 398 21.08 -6.66 -8.95
N LYS A 399 21.87 -5.85 -9.64
CA LYS A 399 22.75 -4.84 -9.00
C LYS A 399 21.96 -3.91 -8.08
N GLY A 400 22.46 -3.73 -6.85
CA GLY A 400 21.82 -2.91 -5.81
C GLY A 400 20.88 -3.69 -4.88
N ALA A 401 20.41 -4.86 -5.33
CA ALA A 401 19.49 -5.73 -4.59
C ALA A 401 20.04 -7.16 -4.36
N SER A 402 21.32 -7.37 -4.64
CA SER A 402 22.05 -8.62 -4.32
C SER A 402 23.37 -8.31 -3.63
N ALA A 403 23.83 -9.24 -2.79
CA ALA A 403 25.12 -9.18 -2.09
C ALA A 403 25.36 -7.88 -1.31
N ASN A 404 24.29 -7.27 -0.80
CA ASN A 404 24.32 -6.00 -0.07
C ASN A 404 24.26 -6.17 1.46
N GLY A 405 24.36 -7.41 1.96
CA GLY A 405 24.32 -7.74 3.39
C GLY A 405 22.95 -7.58 4.04
N ARG A 406 21.88 -7.51 3.22
CA ARG A 406 20.48 -7.39 3.65
C ARG A 406 19.65 -8.51 3.03
N SER A 407 18.46 -8.75 3.57
CA SER A 407 17.45 -9.57 2.92
C SER A 407 16.58 -8.70 2.01
N ASN A 408 16.49 -9.05 0.73
CA ASN A 408 15.78 -8.32 -0.33
C ASN A 408 14.76 -9.26 -0.98
N PHE A 409 13.50 -8.84 -1.04
CA PHE A 409 12.40 -9.69 -1.51
C PHE A 409 11.20 -8.88 -2.02
N PHE A 410 10.17 -9.56 -2.57
CA PHE A 410 9.04 -8.92 -3.27
C PHE A 410 9.46 -7.90 -4.35
N PRO A 411 10.20 -8.30 -5.40
CA PRO A 411 10.48 -7.40 -6.52
C PRO A 411 9.20 -6.99 -7.25
N ARG A 412 9.00 -5.70 -7.52
CA ARG A 412 7.91 -5.16 -8.35
C ARG A 412 8.44 -4.08 -9.28
N TYR A 413 8.39 -4.37 -10.58
CA TYR A 413 8.76 -3.40 -11.63
C TYR A 413 7.65 -2.38 -11.84
N SER A 414 8.03 -1.13 -12.13
CA SER A 414 7.09 -0.12 -12.61
C SER A 414 6.58 -0.51 -13.99
N PRO A 415 5.30 -0.30 -14.32
CA PRO A 415 4.75 -0.64 -15.65
C PRO A 415 5.48 0.00 -16.83
N ASP A 416 6.14 1.14 -16.64
CA ASP A 416 6.97 1.81 -17.66
C ASP A 416 8.38 1.23 -17.80
N GLY A 417 8.74 0.23 -16.98
CA GLY A 417 10.01 -0.47 -17.03
C GLY A 417 11.22 0.34 -16.54
N LYS A 418 11.03 1.49 -15.90
CA LYS A 418 12.15 2.32 -15.43
C LYS A 418 12.67 1.92 -14.06
N TRP A 419 11.81 1.40 -13.19
CA TRP A 419 12.11 1.22 -11.78
C TRP A 419 11.79 -0.20 -11.31
N LEU A 420 12.56 -0.65 -10.33
CA LEU A 420 12.27 -1.83 -9.53
C LEU A 420 12.20 -1.40 -8.07
N VAL A 421 11.07 -1.67 -7.42
CA VAL A 421 10.90 -1.52 -5.96
C VAL A 421 10.88 -2.89 -5.32
N PHE A 422 11.56 -3.02 -4.18
CA PHE A 422 11.59 -4.25 -3.40
C PHE A 422 11.54 -3.95 -1.90
N THR A 423 11.14 -4.94 -1.12
CA THR A 423 11.23 -4.89 0.34
C THR A 423 12.63 -5.30 0.79
N GLN A 424 13.21 -4.55 1.73
CA GLN A 424 14.51 -4.81 2.33
C GLN A 424 14.40 -4.82 3.86
N CYS A 425 15.04 -5.80 4.51
CA CYS A 425 15.19 -5.88 5.97
C CYS A 425 16.56 -6.47 6.34
N ALA A 426 16.88 -6.56 7.63
CA ALA A 426 18.09 -7.22 8.10
C ALA A 426 18.10 -8.73 7.77
N THR A 427 16.98 -9.42 8.00
CA THR A 427 16.82 -10.86 7.86
C THR A 427 15.35 -11.25 7.69
N GLY A 428 15.10 -12.43 7.17
CA GLY A 428 13.77 -13.01 7.02
C GLY A 428 13.07 -12.59 5.73
N LEU A 429 11.77 -12.89 5.71
CA LEU A 429 10.87 -12.66 4.58
C LEU A 429 9.47 -12.36 5.12
N VAL A 430 8.79 -11.36 4.55
CA VAL A 430 7.40 -10.96 4.88
C VAL A 430 7.21 -10.46 6.32
N LEU A 431 6.41 -9.40 6.50
CA LEU A 431 6.02 -8.89 7.84
C LEU A 431 7.18 -8.59 8.82
N GLN A 432 8.34 -8.20 8.29
CA GLN A 432 9.53 -7.91 9.10
C GLN A 432 9.45 -6.52 9.75
N PRO A 433 9.74 -6.35 11.06
CA PRO A 433 9.59 -5.07 11.75
C PRO A 433 10.40 -3.92 11.14
N ASP A 434 11.64 -4.20 10.75
CA ASP A 434 12.56 -3.22 10.16
C ASP A 434 12.44 -3.10 8.63
N SER A 435 11.44 -3.76 8.03
CA SER A 435 11.28 -3.74 6.56
C SER A 435 11.01 -2.35 6.01
N ARG A 436 11.71 -2.04 4.92
CA ARG A 436 11.61 -0.79 4.16
C ARG A 436 11.49 -1.08 2.67
N LEU A 437 10.84 -0.19 1.95
CA LEU A 437 10.81 -0.18 0.49
C LEU A 437 12.03 0.56 -0.05
N VAL A 438 12.69 -0.07 -1.01
CA VAL A 438 13.91 0.43 -1.67
C VAL A 438 13.68 0.40 -3.18
N ILE A 439 14.13 1.43 -3.88
CA ILE A 439 14.04 1.59 -5.34
C ILE A 439 15.41 1.57 -5.99
N VAL A 440 15.50 0.91 -7.15
CA VAL A 440 16.66 0.91 -8.07
C VAL A 440 16.15 1.11 -9.51
N PRO A 441 16.99 1.56 -10.46
CA PRO A 441 16.67 1.42 -11.88
C PRO A 441 16.30 -0.03 -12.21
N ALA A 442 15.39 -0.27 -13.16
CA ALA A 442 14.91 -1.62 -13.48
C ALA A 442 16.03 -2.61 -13.85
N GLU A 443 17.06 -2.14 -14.55
CA GLU A 443 18.25 -2.92 -14.91
C GLU A 443 19.24 -3.13 -13.74
N GLY A 444 18.91 -2.64 -12.56
CA GLY A 444 19.80 -2.58 -11.39
C GLY A 444 20.65 -1.31 -11.35
N GLY A 445 21.17 -0.98 -10.17
CA GLY A 445 21.91 0.26 -9.96
C GLY A 445 22.08 0.61 -8.48
N GLU A 446 22.19 1.90 -8.19
CA GLU A 446 22.31 2.39 -6.82
C GLU A 446 20.96 2.35 -6.10
N PRO A 447 20.84 1.66 -4.95
CA PRO A 447 19.61 1.57 -4.18
C PRO A 447 19.34 2.84 -3.38
N ARG A 448 18.07 3.26 -3.34
CA ARG A 448 17.60 4.37 -2.50
C ARG A 448 16.39 3.94 -1.67
N PRO A 449 16.33 4.24 -0.36
CA PRO A 449 15.12 4.05 0.41
C PRO A 449 14.05 5.05 -0.05
N LEU A 450 12.79 4.63 -0.13
CA LEU A 450 11.69 5.56 -0.37
C LEU A 450 11.54 6.51 0.83
N ARG A 451 11.29 7.80 0.55
CA ARG A 451 10.88 8.81 1.55
C ARG A 451 9.52 8.47 2.18
N ALA A 452 8.75 7.59 1.55
CA ALA A 452 7.45 7.13 2.01
C ALA A 452 7.52 6.11 3.16
N ASN A 453 8.68 5.52 3.45
CA ASN A 453 8.81 4.52 4.50
C ASN A 453 8.35 5.07 5.85
N THR A 454 7.43 4.37 6.52
CA THR A 454 7.05 4.67 7.90
C THR A 454 7.99 3.98 8.88
N GLY A 455 7.78 4.23 10.18
CA GLY A 455 8.65 3.73 11.26
C GLY A 455 8.59 2.22 11.50
N LEU A 456 7.57 1.50 11.03
CA LEU A 456 7.40 0.09 11.35
C LEU A 456 6.73 -0.68 10.21
N MET A 457 7.43 -1.72 9.73
CA MET A 457 7.00 -2.67 8.69
C MET A 457 6.44 -1.99 7.43
N ASN A 458 7.15 -2.11 6.31
CA ASN A 458 6.70 -1.60 5.01
C ASN A 458 6.90 -2.71 3.97
N SER A 459 5.83 -3.19 3.37
CA SER A 459 5.89 -4.24 2.33
C SER A 459 4.59 -4.27 1.54
N TRP A 460 4.40 -5.35 0.77
CA TRP A 460 3.22 -5.58 -0.08
C TRP A 460 2.90 -4.36 -0.93
N HIS A 461 3.89 -3.92 -1.70
CA HIS A 461 3.76 -2.77 -2.57
C HIS A 461 3.27 -3.16 -3.96
N SER A 462 2.55 -2.25 -4.60
CA SER A 462 2.06 -2.41 -5.98
C SER A 462 2.06 -1.09 -6.70
N TRP A 463 2.37 -1.13 -7.99
CA TRP A 463 2.47 0.04 -8.85
C TRP A 463 1.12 0.35 -9.49
N SER A 464 0.78 1.64 -9.52
CA SER A 464 -0.31 2.14 -10.36
C SER A 464 -0.01 1.88 -11.84
N PRO A 465 -1.02 1.66 -12.69
CA PRO A 465 -0.84 1.37 -14.11
C PRO A 465 -0.07 2.45 -14.88
N ASN A 466 -0.11 3.71 -14.41
CA ASN A 466 0.60 4.83 -15.03
C ASN A 466 2.03 5.04 -14.51
N SER A 467 2.53 4.17 -13.62
CA SER A 467 3.87 4.24 -13.03
C SER A 467 4.16 5.48 -12.17
N LYS A 468 3.15 6.27 -11.80
CA LYS A 468 3.32 7.51 -11.00
C LYS A 468 3.05 7.33 -9.53
N TRP A 469 2.40 6.23 -9.15
CA TRP A 469 2.06 5.95 -7.76
C TRP A 469 2.42 4.53 -7.37
N LEU A 470 2.80 4.38 -6.10
CA LEU A 470 3.00 3.10 -5.43
C LEU A 470 2.12 3.05 -4.19
N CYS A 471 1.29 2.01 -4.08
CA CYS A 471 0.59 1.70 -2.84
C CYS A 471 1.37 0.65 -2.06
N PHE A 472 1.26 0.64 -0.73
CA PHE A 472 1.92 -0.34 0.13
C PHE A 472 1.21 -0.48 1.47
N ALA A 473 1.47 -1.58 2.18
CA ALA A 473 0.94 -1.81 3.52
C ALA A 473 1.99 -1.47 4.59
N SER A 474 1.54 -0.89 5.70
CA SER A 474 2.42 -0.59 6.82
C SER A 474 1.76 -0.64 8.19
N LYS A 475 2.54 -0.94 9.24
CA LYS A 475 2.14 -0.93 10.66
C LYS A 475 2.55 0.35 11.40
N GLY A 476 2.89 1.42 10.68
CA GLY A 476 3.43 2.66 11.26
C GLY A 476 2.57 3.31 12.36
N ASN A 477 1.25 3.08 12.38
CA ASN A 477 0.34 3.68 13.36
C ASN A 477 -0.42 2.67 14.24
N SER A 478 -0.45 1.40 13.84
CA SER A 478 -1.34 0.41 14.46
C SER A 478 -0.85 -1.01 14.18
N PRO A 479 -1.23 -2.00 15.01
CA PRO A 479 -0.93 -3.40 14.72
C PRO A 479 -1.68 -3.91 13.48
N PHE A 480 -2.82 -3.31 13.12
CA PHE A 480 -3.51 -3.57 11.86
C PHE A 480 -2.82 -2.79 10.76
N THR A 481 -2.31 -3.49 9.75
CA THR A 481 -1.68 -2.83 8.61
C THR A 481 -2.68 -1.90 7.91
N GLU A 482 -2.21 -0.71 7.58
CA GLU A 482 -2.96 0.30 6.84
C GLU A 482 -2.33 0.48 5.46
N ILE A 483 -3.12 0.95 4.49
CA ILE A 483 -2.63 1.19 3.13
C ILE A 483 -2.16 2.64 3.02
N TYR A 484 -0.97 2.81 2.46
CA TYR A 484 -0.37 4.08 2.14
C TYR A 484 -0.14 4.19 0.65
N LEU A 485 -0.03 5.43 0.20
CA LEU A 485 0.24 5.81 -1.17
C LEU A 485 1.45 6.76 -1.20
N THR A 486 2.28 6.64 -2.21
CA THR A 486 3.35 7.59 -2.50
C THR A 486 3.44 7.85 -3.99
N HIS A 487 3.70 9.09 -4.37
CA HIS A 487 3.99 9.46 -5.76
C HIS A 487 5.45 9.17 -6.05
N ILE A 488 5.76 8.70 -7.25
CA ILE A 488 7.12 8.50 -7.76
C ILE A 488 7.32 9.38 -8.98
N ASP A 489 8.31 10.28 -8.93
CA ASP A 489 8.64 11.14 -10.05
C ASP A 489 9.49 10.43 -11.12
N ASP A 490 9.84 11.13 -12.19
CA ASP A 490 10.64 10.56 -13.29
C ASP A 490 12.08 10.20 -12.90
N ASN A 491 12.56 10.67 -11.74
CA ASN A 491 13.86 10.33 -11.15
C ASN A 491 13.74 9.23 -10.09
N GLY A 492 12.55 8.66 -9.88
CA GLY A 492 12.32 7.64 -8.86
C GLY A 492 12.34 8.20 -7.43
N GLU A 493 12.23 9.51 -7.27
CA GLU A 493 12.08 10.14 -5.96
C GLU A 493 10.64 9.99 -5.50
N SER A 494 10.46 9.52 -4.26
CA SER A 494 9.13 9.33 -3.70
C SER A 494 8.66 10.54 -2.91
N SER A 495 7.36 10.82 -2.93
CA SER A 495 6.77 11.72 -1.94
C SER A 495 6.80 11.08 -0.53
N PRO A 496 6.66 11.88 0.54
CA PRO A 496 6.23 11.39 1.84
C PRO A 496 4.94 10.56 1.75
N PRO A 497 4.65 9.71 2.74
CA PRO A 497 3.53 8.78 2.68
C PRO A 497 2.19 9.49 2.87
N LEU A 498 1.24 9.19 1.99
CA LEU A 498 -0.17 9.53 2.17
C LEU A 498 -0.93 8.31 2.66
N ARG A 499 -1.42 8.34 3.91
CA ARG A 499 -2.26 7.25 4.40
C ARG A 499 -3.65 7.30 3.79
N LEU A 500 -4.11 6.16 3.27
CA LEU A 500 -5.47 5.99 2.78
C LEU A 500 -6.39 5.58 3.94
N PHE A 501 -6.56 6.45 4.93
CA PHE A 501 -7.27 6.13 6.18
C PHE A 501 -8.69 5.58 5.97
N ARG A 502 -9.38 5.99 4.91
CA ARG A 502 -10.71 5.43 4.55
C ARG A 502 -10.69 3.93 4.26
N LEU A 503 -9.54 3.42 3.83
CA LEU A 503 -9.31 1.99 3.56
C LEU A 503 -8.88 1.22 4.82
N SER A 504 -8.61 1.90 5.94
CA SER A 504 -8.29 1.26 7.22
C SER A 504 -9.52 0.60 7.86
N HIS A 505 -9.28 -0.31 8.80
CA HIS A 505 -10.31 -0.95 9.62
C HIS A 505 -9.83 -1.05 11.07
N PRO A 506 -10.68 -0.83 12.09
CA PRO A 506 -10.27 -0.81 13.50
C PRO A 506 -9.83 -2.18 14.04
N GLU A 507 -10.24 -3.28 13.39
CA GLU A 507 -10.00 -4.65 13.87
C GLU A 507 -9.42 -5.60 12.82
N LEU A 508 -9.24 -5.14 11.57
CA LEU A 508 -8.79 -5.99 10.47
C LEU A 508 -7.58 -5.34 9.80
N ALA A 509 -6.53 -6.12 9.59
CA ALA A 509 -5.31 -5.72 8.92
C ALA A 509 -5.50 -5.73 7.41
N ALA A 510 -5.16 -4.64 6.72
CA ALA A 510 -5.18 -4.55 5.27
C ALA A 510 -3.90 -5.13 4.68
N MET A 511 -3.99 -6.11 3.78
CA MET A 511 -2.85 -6.85 3.27
C MET A 511 -2.87 -6.96 1.75
N VAL A 512 -1.69 -7.08 1.16
CA VAL A 512 -1.51 -7.32 -0.28
C VAL A 512 -2.29 -6.30 -1.13
N PRO A 513 -2.13 -4.97 -0.93
CA PRO A 513 -2.75 -4.02 -1.83
C PRO A 513 -2.16 -4.16 -3.24
N GLU A 514 -3.04 -4.30 -4.21
CA GLU A 514 -2.72 -4.36 -5.63
C GLU A 514 -3.57 -3.32 -6.35
N PHE A 515 -2.96 -2.51 -7.22
CA PHE A 515 -3.76 -1.69 -8.13
C PHE A 515 -4.50 -2.60 -9.08
N VAL A 516 -5.80 -2.35 -9.24
CA VAL A 516 -6.64 -3.04 -10.22
C VAL A 516 -6.39 -2.39 -11.58
N PRO A 517 -5.74 -3.08 -12.54
CA PRO A 517 -5.46 -2.49 -13.83
C PRO A 517 -6.79 -2.25 -14.57
N PRO A 518 -6.96 -1.12 -15.26
CA PRO A 518 -8.22 -0.74 -15.87
C PRO A 518 -8.50 -1.63 -17.09
N ALA A 519 -9.17 -2.76 -16.89
CA ALA A 519 -9.73 -3.55 -17.97
C ALA A 519 -10.96 -2.82 -18.56
N ALA A 520 -10.79 -2.02 -19.61
CA ALA A 520 -11.88 -1.29 -20.29
C ALA A 520 -12.88 -0.52 -19.37
N GLY A 521 -12.45 -0.10 -18.17
CA GLY A 521 -13.30 0.58 -17.17
C GLY A 521 -14.14 -0.35 -16.29
N ILE A 522 -13.84 -1.65 -16.24
CA ILE A 522 -14.50 -2.61 -15.36
C ILE A 522 -14.14 -2.29 -13.91
N LYS A 523 -15.16 -1.92 -13.11
CA LYS A 523 -15.06 -1.85 -11.65
C LYS A 523 -15.59 -3.14 -11.08
N GLN A 524 -14.71 -3.93 -10.46
CA GLN A 524 -15.12 -5.15 -9.80
C GLN A 524 -16.03 -4.83 -8.61
N LYS A 525 -17.25 -5.39 -8.63
CA LYS A 525 -18.29 -5.12 -7.63
C LYS A 525 -18.58 -6.31 -6.74
N TYR A 526 -18.48 -7.52 -7.29
CA TYR A 526 -18.88 -8.72 -6.59
C TYR A 526 -18.04 -9.92 -6.99
N MET A 527 -17.64 -10.72 -6.02
CA MET A 527 -17.01 -12.01 -6.22
C MET A 527 -17.53 -13.04 -5.21
N ASP A 528 -17.95 -14.20 -5.72
CA ASP A 528 -18.48 -15.30 -4.92
C ASP A 528 -17.92 -16.66 -5.35
N LEU A 529 -18.10 -17.66 -4.46
CA LEU A 529 -17.93 -19.07 -4.80
C LEU A 529 -19.30 -19.63 -5.24
N ALA A 530 -19.34 -20.33 -6.37
CA ALA A 530 -20.57 -20.94 -6.89
C ALA A 530 -21.17 -22.01 -5.95
N ASP A 531 -20.30 -22.71 -5.21
CA ASP A 531 -20.65 -23.76 -4.25
C ASP A 531 -19.73 -23.65 -3.02
N PRO A 532 -20.03 -22.77 -2.05
CA PRO A 532 -19.20 -22.57 -0.86
C PRO A 532 -19.06 -23.84 -0.01
N ASP A 533 -20.15 -24.60 0.18
CA ASP A 533 -20.14 -25.82 0.99
C ASP A 533 -19.30 -26.92 0.32
N GLY A 534 -19.44 -27.08 -1.00
CA GLY A 534 -18.63 -28.01 -1.80
C GLY A 534 -17.16 -27.62 -1.92
N ALA A 535 -16.80 -26.37 -1.60
CA ALA A 535 -15.42 -25.92 -1.57
C ALA A 535 -14.64 -26.40 -0.34
N VAL A 536 -15.33 -26.85 0.72
CA VAL A 536 -14.68 -27.37 1.94
C VAL A 536 -14.19 -28.80 1.69
N GLY A 537 -12.98 -29.12 2.14
CA GLY A 537 -12.44 -30.47 2.06
C GLY A 537 -11.41 -30.77 3.15
N GLN A 538 -11.06 -32.04 3.30
CA GLN A 538 -10.03 -32.47 4.24
C GLN A 538 -8.66 -31.98 3.75
N SER A 539 -8.03 -31.11 4.54
CA SER A 539 -6.73 -30.52 4.22
C SER A 539 -5.66 -31.58 3.92
N ILE A 540 -4.93 -31.39 2.81
CA ILE A 540 -3.72 -32.16 2.47
C ILE A 540 -2.55 -31.83 3.41
N ALA A 541 -2.59 -30.65 4.04
CA ALA A 541 -1.61 -30.25 5.04
C ALA A 541 -1.93 -30.91 6.38
N THR A 542 -1.16 -31.94 6.73
CA THR A 542 -1.24 -32.63 8.03
C THR A 542 -0.19 -32.14 9.03
N ASP A 543 0.59 -31.12 8.68
CA ASP A 543 1.73 -30.60 9.44
C ASP A 543 1.39 -29.33 10.23
N GLY A 544 0.11 -29.02 10.38
CA GLY A 544 -0.36 -27.88 11.17
C GLY A 544 -0.29 -26.53 10.44
N ARG A 545 0.11 -26.51 9.17
CA ARG A 545 0.10 -25.31 8.31
C ARG A 545 -1.31 -24.91 7.89
#